data_AF-A0A7S2ED20-F1
#
_entry.id   AF-A0A7S2ED20-F1
#
_cell.length_a   1.000
_cell.length_b   1.000
_cell.length_c   1.000
_cell.angle_alpha   90.00
_cell.angle_beta   90.00
_cell.angle_gamma   90.00
#
_symmetry.space_group_name_H-M   'P 1'
#
loop_
_entity.id
_entity.type
_entity.pdbx_description
1 polymer ?
#
loop_
_entity_poly.entity_id
_entity_poly.type
_entity_poly.pdbx_seq_one_letter_code
_entity_poly.pdbx_strand_id
1 'polypeptide(L)'
;FGPDELRRGCGVLDIAGGRGRLSLELAAWPWSSSLSNFVGPSANLGFAEEGGSSKLCGQKEAGMVPPNGEGGGIQCTLIDPLLRKNSGRDHGPWSPRDLKRILKGGGPMPRHLARPFDAQDFLRADMGKHDGCVVDGAGGVSGAGLVECSSCLVGLHPDEATEDILDVALRFGRPVAIVPCCVFPDLFPGRRLCGGLTEEKGRKDGTEGEEVRTYDQFLRYLLEKDERLQMATLPFEGRNVVIYCNTYGPIQ
;
A
#
# COMPACT_ATOMS: atom_id res chain seq x y z
N PHE A 1 9.85 5.76 3.67
CA PHE A 1 8.72 6.70 3.59
C PHE A 1 8.73 7.61 4.82
N GLY A 2 8.60 8.93 4.62
CA GLY A 2 8.39 9.89 5.70
C GLY A 2 6.89 10.18 5.92
N PRO A 3 6.50 10.81 7.05
CA PRO A 3 5.11 11.15 7.36
C PRO A 3 4.43 11.93 6.25
N ASP A 4 5.13 12.90 5.67
CA ASP A 4 4.54 13.81 4.69
C ASP A 4 4.17 13.08 3.41
N GLU A 5 5.01 12.13 2.97
CA GLU A 5 4.71 11.28 1.81
C GLU A 5 3.50 10.38 2.08
N LEU A 6 3.44 9.77 3.26
CA LEU A 6 2.33 8.90 3.66
C LEU A 6 1.00 9.65 3.84
N ARG A 7 1.03 10.96 4.05
CA ARG A 7 -0.17 11.81 4.12
C ARG A 7 -0.68 12.28 2.75
N ARG A 8 0.05 12.02 1.65
CA ARG A 8 -0.37 12.44 0.31
C ARG A 8 -1.60 11.66 -0.14
N GLY A 9 -2.40 12.32 -0.97
CA GLY A 9 -3.60 11.76 -1.56
C GLY A 9 -4.56 11.21 -0.50
N CYS A 10 -4.98 9.95 -0.64
CA CYS A 10 -5.87 9.27 0.30
C CYS A 10 -5.15 8.45 1.38
N GLY A 11 -3.82 8.60 1.51
CA GLY A 11 -3.01 7.96 2.53
C GLY A 11 -2.55 6.55 2.18
N VAL A 12 -2.47 5.67 3.16
CA VAL A 12 -1.94 4.29 3.00
C VAL A 12 -3.07 3.31 2.71
N LEU A 13 -2.89 2.45 1.70
CA LEU A 13 -3.78 1.35 1.41
C LEU A 13 -3.22 0.06 2.04
N ASP A 14 -3.81 -0.37 3.15
CA ASP A 14 -3.43 -1.56 3.92
C ASP A 14 -4.27 -2.75 3.42
N ILE A 15 -3.67 -3.66 2.66
CA ILE A 15 -4.38 -4.72 1.95
C ILE A 15 -4.09 -6.06 2.63
N ALA A 16 -5.16 -6.74 3.05
CA ALA A 16 -5.07 -8.01 3.78
C ALA A 16 -4.18 -7.93 5.05
N GLY A 17 -4.05 -6.75 5.67
CA GLY A 17 -3.31 -6.54 6.92
C GLY A 17 -3.96 -7.14 8.18
N GLY A 18 -4.77 -8.20 8.02
CA GLY A 18 -5.50 -8.89 9.07
C GLY A 18 -6.48 -8.00 9.84
N ARG A 19 -6.15 -7.64 11.08
CA ARG A 19 -6.99 -6.76 11.94
C ARG A 19 -6.72 -5.26 11.72
N GLY A 20 -5.94 -4.90 10.70
CA GLY A 20 -5.59 -3.51 10.39
C GLY A 20 -4.77 -2.86 11.50
N ARG A 21 -3.89 -3.62 12.16
CA ARG A 21 -3.05 -3.10 13.26
C ARG A 21 -2.11 -2.01 12.75
N LEU A 22 -1.56 -2.17 11.54
CA LEU A 22 -0.76 -1.14 10.88
C LEU A 22 -1.59 0.15 10.72
N SER A 23 -2.78 0.03 10.12
CA SER A 23 -3.72 1.16 9.97
C SER A 23 -4.01 1.88 11.30
N LEU A 24 -4.21 1.12 12.39
CA LEU A 24 -4.45 1.68 13.72
C LEU A 24 -3.24 2.42 14.30
N GLU A 25 -2.03 1.88 14.11
CA GLU A 25 -0.81 2.52 14.60
C GLU A 25 -0.49 3.78 13.79
N LEU A 26 -0.58 3.74 12.46
CA LEU A 26 -0.34 4.89 11.59
C LEU A 26 -1.30 6.05 11.88
N ALA A 27 -2.57 5.75 12.16
CA ALA A 27 -3.56 6.74 12.53
C ALA A 27 -3.38 7.29 13.94
N ALA A 28 -2.97 6.45 14.92
CA ALA A 28 -2.83 6.87 16.31
C ALA A 28 -1.49 7.56 16.62
N TRP A 29 -0.48 7.40 15.76
CA TRP A 29 0.87 7.87 16.07
C TRP A 29 0.96 9.41 16.05
N PRO A 30 1.52 10.04 17.09
CA PRO A 30 1.73 11.48 17.12
C PRO A 30 3.00 11.83 16.32
N TRP A 31 2.87 11.95 15.01
CA TRP A 31 4.00 12.26 14.12
C TRP A 31 4.57 13.67 14.31
N SER A 32 3.91 14.54 15.09
CA SER A 32 4.38 15.89 15.43
C SER A 32 5.56 15.90 16.43
N SER A 33 5.88 14.78 17.07
CA SER A 33 6.89 14.73 18.14
C SER A 33 8.22 14.05 17.79
N SER A 34 8.40 13.54 16.56
CA SER A 34 9.50 12.61 16.26
C SER A 34 10.51 13.06 15.18
N LEU A 35 10.48 14.33 14.76
CA LEU A 35 11.49 14.87 13.83
C LEU A 35 12.84 15.19 14.47
N SER A 36 13.01 15.07 15.78
CA SER A 36 14.30 15.38 16.44
C SER A 36 15.32 14.24 16.45
N ASN A 37 14.94 12.99 16.17
CA ASN A 37 15.82 11.83 16.43
C ASN A 37 16.23 11.01 15.20
N PHE A 38 15.95 11.49 13.98
CA PHE A 38 16.40 10.79 12.76
C PHE A 38 16.91 11.78 11.69
N VAL A 39 17.92 12.58 12.05
CA VAL A 39 18.77 13.27 11.07
C VAL A 39 20.18 12.71 11.23
N GLY A 40 20.53 11.76 10.36
CA GLY A 40 21.93 11.50 10.00
C GLY A 40 22.46 12.66 9.15
N PRO A 41 23.78 12.87 9.08
CA PRO A 41 24.38 14.18 8.85
C PRO A 41 24.11 14.75 7.46
N SER A 42 23.74 16.02 7.48
CA SER A 42 23.62 17.03 6.43
C SER A 42 24.49 16.82 5.18
N ALA A 43 23.84 16.82 4.02
CA ALA A 43 24.41 17.37 2.80
C ALA A 43 23.70 18.70 2.50
N ASN A 44 24.39 19.78 2.80
CA ASN A 44 24.10 21.15 2.38
C ASN A 44 24.00 21.24 0.86
N LEU A 45 22.85 21.63 0.33
CA LEU A 45 22.77 22.35 -0.95
C LEU A 45 21.61 23.35 -0.86
N GLY A 46 21.98 24.62 -0.70
CA GLY A 46 21.05 25.75 -0.73
C GLY A 46 20.83 26.25 -2.15
N PHE A 47 19.60 26.72 -2.42
CA PHE A 47 19.23 27.68 -3.47
C PHE A 47 17.96 28.38 -2.95
N ALA A 48 18.07 29.63 -2.48
CA ALA A 48 17.92 30.87 -3.24
C ALA A 48 16.46 31.13 -3.66
N GLU A 49 15.81 32.02 -2.91
CA GLU A 49 14.53 32.64 -3.23
C GLU A 49 14.65 33.55 -4.46
N GLU A 50 13.64 33.55 -5.34
CA GLU A 50 13.19 34.78 -6.01
C GLU A 50 11.66 34.72 -6.24
N GLY A 51 11.00 35.84 -5.92
CA GLY A 51 9.55 36.00 -6.00
C GLY A 51 9.04 36.39 -7.39
N GLY A 52 7.74 36.17 -7.60
CA GLY A 52 7.03 36.60 -8.80
C GLY A 52 5.52 36.58 -8.58
N SER A 53 4.97 37.78 -8.38
CA SER A 53 3.55 38.06 -8.17
C SER A 53 2.79 38.14 -9.50
N SER A 54 1.68 37.42 -9.65
CA SER A 54 0.59 37.82 -10.57
C SER A 54 -0.75 37.20 -10.16
N LYS A 55 -1.78 38.06 -10.19
CA LYS A 55 -3.12 37.91 -9.63
C LYS A 55 -4.11 37.13 -10.51
N LEU A 56 -5.00 36.40 -9.80
CA LEU A 56 -6.43 36.13 -10.01
C LEU A 56 -6.99 35.80 -11.41
N CYS A 57 -7.71 34.67 -11.47
CA CYS A 57 -9.09 34.67 -11.95
C CYS A 57 -9.93 33.70 -11.11
N GLY A 58 -11.02 34.22 -10.54
CA GLY A 58 -11.85 33.52 -9.56
C GLY A 58 -12.72 32.41 -10.16
N GLN A 59 -12.82 31.31 -9.42
CA GLN A 59 -13.91 30.35 -9.53
C GLN A 59 -14.41 30.01 -8.12
N LYS A 60 -15.73 29.90 -8.05
CA LYS A 60 -16.57 29.90 -6.86
C LYS A 60 -16.20 28.81 -5.87
N GLU A 61 -16.08 29.20 -4.60
CA GLU A 61 -15.94 28.30 -3.46
C GLU A 61 -17.19 27.41 -3.34
N ALA A 62 -17.08 26.17 -3.81
CA ALA A 62 -17.86 25.06 -3.29
C ALA A 62 -17.14 24.56 -2.04
N GLY A 63 -17.86 24.44 -0.92
CA GLY A 63 -17.33 24.17 0.41
C GLY A 63 -16.34 23.00 0.43
N MET A 64 -15.07 23.36 0.48
CA MET A 64 -13.95 22.43 0.61
C MET A 64 -14.01 21.86 2.04
N VAL A 65 -14.17 20.54 2.15
CA VAL A 65 -13.85 19.82 3.40
C VAL A 65 -12.44 20.25 3.80
N PRO A 66 -12.22 20.72 5.05
CA PRO A 66 -10.93 21.29 5.41
C PRO A 66 -9.82 20.28 5.12
N PRO A 67 -8.70 20.70 4.51
CA PRO A 67 -7.54 19.83 4.36
C PRO A 67 -7.15 19.39 5.76
N ASN A 68 -7.07 18.08 5.98
CA ASN A 68 -6.50 17.40 7.15
C ASN A 68 -6.29 18.34 8.35
N GLY A 69 -7.24 18.33 9.29
CA GLY A 69 -7.05 19.00 10.57
C GLY A 69 -5.68 18.62 11.16
N GLU A 70 -5.09 19.54 11.93
CA GLU A 70 -3.74 19.52 12.53
C GLU A 70 -3.45 18.33 13.48
N GLY A 71 -4.11 17.19 13.28
CA GLY A 71 -3.90 15.92 13.91
C GLY A 71 -2.76 15.15 13.27
N GLY A 72 -1.77 14.76 14.07
CA GLY A 72 -0.53 14.16 13.59
C GLY A 72 -0.65 12.82 12.86
N GLY A 73 -1.79 12.13 12.84
CA GLY A 73 -1.91 10.78 12.28
C GLY A 73 -1.88 10.70 10.74
N ILE A 74 -1.81 9.48 10.22
CA ILE A 74 -1.86 9.17 8.78
C ILE A 74 -3.20 8.51 8.45
N GLN A 75 -3.87 8.96 7.38
CA GLN A 75 -5.08 8.30 6.88
C GLN A 75 -4.72 6.92 6.33
N CYS A 76 -5.47 5.90 6.75
CA CYS A 76 -5.33 4.55 6.22
C CYS A 76 -6.68 4.01 5.74
N THR A 77 -6.64 3.20 4.70
CA THR A 77 -7.77 2.42 4.21
C THR A 77 -7.38 0.95 4.25
N LEU A 78 -8.04 0.17 5.11
CA LEU A 78 -7.91 -1.28 5.19
C LEU A 78 -8.82 -1.92 4.13
N ILE A 79 -8.23 -2.64 3.18
CA ILE A 79 -8.94 -3.59 2.32
C ILE A 79 -8.86 -4.96 2.98
N ASP A 80 -10.01 -5.55 3.29
CA ASP A 80 -10.13 -6.91 3.86
C ASP A 80 -10.73 -7.85 2.81
N PRO A 81 -9.90 -8.62 2.06
CA PRO A 81 -10.37 -9.57 1.05
C PRO A 81 -11.15 -10.72 1.66
N LEU A 82 -10.83 -11.06 2.91
CA LEU A 82 -11.55 -12.05 3.66
C LEU A 82 -12.77 -11.34 4.27
N LEU A 83 -13.94 -11.53 3.67
CA LEU A 83 -15.21 -11.30 4.35
C LEU A 83 -15.20 -12.21 5.59
N ARG A 84 -14.69 -11.71 6.72
CA ARG A 84 -14.72 -12.41 8.00
C ARG A 84 -16.17 -12.72 8.27
N LYS A 85 -16.59 -13.95 7.95
CA LYS A 85 -17.94 -14.45 8.22
C LYS A 85 -18.15 -14.28 9.71
N ASN A 86 -18.92 -13.26 10.07
CA ASN A 86 -19.44 -12.93 11.39
C ASN A 86 -18.84 -13.74 12.53
N SER A 87 -17.78 -13.22 13.16
CA SER A 87 -17.52 -13.56 14.56
C SER A 87 -18.51 -12.83 15.48
N GLY A 88 -19.83 -12.94 15.20
CA GLY A 88 -20.94 -12.50 16.05
C GLY A 88 -20.85 -11.13 16.73
N ARG A 89 -20.02 -10.21 16.24
CA ARG A 89 -19.76 -8.91 16.84
C ARG A 89 -19.98 -7.85 15.78
N ASP A 90 -21.00 -7.02 15.99
CA ASP A 90 -21.38 -5.83 15.21
C ASP A 90 -20.33 -4.71 15.22
N HIS A 91 -19.13 -5.00 15.71
CA HIS A 91 -18.02 -4.06 15.77
C HIS A 91 -17.12 -4.42 14.60
N GLY A 92 -16.84 -3.46 13.72
CA GLY A 92 -15.94 -3.63 12.58
C GLY A 92 -14.53 -4.15 12.98
N PRO A 93 -13.52 -4.07 12.09
CA PRO A 93 -12.22 -4.70 12.34
C PRO A 93 -11.50 -4.20 13.61
N TRP A 94 -11.95 -3.09 14.19
CA TRP A 94 -11.31 -2.39 15.30
C TRP A 94 -12.18 -2.30 16.54
N SER A 95 -11.54 -2.35 17.70
CA SER A 95 -12.25 -2.23 18.98
C SER A 95 -12.56 -0.75 19.31
N PRO A 96 -13.62 -0.47 20.09
CA PRO A 96 -13.91 0.89 20.56
C PRO A 96 -12.75 1.56 21.31
N ARG A 97 -11.88 0.74 21.96
CA ARG A 97 -10.68 1.25 22.65
C ARG A 97 -9.66 1.81 21.66
N ASP A 98 -9.46 1.15 20.53
CA ASP A 98 -8.52 1.58 19.49
C ASP A 98 -8.98 2.88 18.85
N LEU A 99 -10.28 2.99 18.55
CA LEU A 99 -10.88 4.20 17.99
C LEU A 99 -10.78 5.38 18.97
N LYS A 100 -11.04 5.14 20.26
CA LYS A 100 -10.87 6.17 21.30
C LYS A 100 -9.42 6.63 21.43
N ARG A 101 -8.45 5.72 21.26
CA ARG A 101 -7.02 6.05 21.26
C ARG A 101 -6.67 7.00 20.11
N ILE A 102 -7.14 6.71 18.90
CA ILE A 102 -6.94 7.56 17.71
C ILE A 102 -7.57 8.95 17.92
N LEU A 103 -8.83 8.99 18.34
CA LEU A 103 -9.55 10.25 18.58
C LEU A 103 -8.86 11.10 19.65
N LYS A 104 -8.37 10.49 20.73
CA LYS A 104 -7.62 11.20 21.78
C LYS A 104 -6.29 11.78 21.27
N GLY A 105 -5.64 11.10 20.32
CA GLY A 105 -4.42 11.57 19.66
C GLY A 105 -4.66 12.57 18.52
N GLY A 106 -5.92 12.90 18.23
CA GLY A 106 -6.28 13.75 17.09
C GLY A 106 -6.07 13.07 15.72
N GLY A 107 -5.87 11.76 15.68
CA GLY A 107 -5.63 11.03 14.44
C GLY A 107 -6.88 10.89 13.56
N PRO A 108 -6.72 10.67 12.24
CA PRO A 108 -7.84 10.44 11.34
C PRO A 108 -8.45 9.06 11.58
N MET A 109 -9.76 8.93 11.37
CA MET A 109 -10.43 7.63 11.48
C MET A 109 -10.02 6.71 10.30
N PRO A 110 -9.48 5.51 10.56
CA PRO A 110 -9.17 4.57 9.49
C PRO A 110 -10.44 4.14 8.74
N ARG A 111 -10.33 3.90 7.43
CA ARG A 111 -11.42 3.41 6.58
C ARG A 111 -11.29 1.91 6.41
N HIS A 112 -12.42 1.19 6.32
CA HIS A 112 -12.43 -0.26 6.12
C HIS A 112 -13.35 -0.61 4.95
N LEU A 113 -12.82 -1.37 4.00
CA LEU A 113 -13.54 -1.88 2.84
C LEU A 113 -13.41 -3.40 2.81
N ALA A 114 -14.54 -4.08 3.04
CA ALA A 114 -14.61 -5.53 2.96
C ALA A 114 -14.89 -5.93 1.49
N ARG A 115 -13.84 -5.98 0.68
CA ARG A 115 -13.87 -6.26 -0.76
C ARG A 115 -12.74 -7.22 -1.13
N PRO A 116 -12.97 -8.22 -2.01
CA PRO A 116 -11.89 -8.98 -2.61
C PRO A 116 -10.83 -8.06 -3.21
N PHE A 117 -9.58 -8.47 -3.14
CA PHE A 117 -8.47 -7.75 -3.75
C PHE A 117 -7.73 -8.69 -4.69
N ASP A 118 -7.99 -8.52 -5.98
CA ASP A 118 -7.23 -9.12 -7.06
C ASP A 118 -7.04 -8.07 -8.17
N ALA A 119 -6.01 -8.22 -8.99
CA ALA A 119 -5.64 -7.22 -9.98
C ALA A 119 -6.70 -7.00 -11.08
N GLN A 120 -7.74 -7.84 -11.18
CA GLN A 120 -8.78 -7.73 -12.21
C GLN A 120 -10.07 -7.14 -11.66
N ASP A 121 -10.68 -7.77 -10.66
CA ASP A 121 -12.00 -7.45 -10.15
C ASP A 121 -11.96 -6.23 -9.24
N PHE A 122 -10.93 -6.07 -8.40
CA PHE A 122 -10.80 -4.87 -7.56
C PHE A 122 -10.76 -3.60 -8.40
N LEU A 123 -10.05 -3.63 -9.54
CA LEU A 123 -9.94 -2.50 -10.45
C LEU A 123 -11.20 -2.29 -11.30
N ARG A 124 -11.94 -3.35 -11.61
CA ARG A 124 -13.14 -3.31 -12.47
C ARG A 124 -14.43 -2.98 -11.73
N ALA A 125 -14.49 -3.21 -10.42
CA ALA A 125 -15.72 -3.26 -9.65
C ALA A 125 -16.49 -1.93 -9.49
N ASP A 126 -16.24 -0.92 -10.34
CA ASP A 126 -16.96 0.36 -10.34
C ASP A 126 -17.27 0.89 -11.77
N MET A 127 -17.20 0.07 -12.83
CA MET A 127 -17.66 0.45 -14.20
C MET A 127 -19.20 0.60 -14.35
N GLY A 128 -19.91 0.81 -13.24
CA GLY A 128 -21.36 0.77 -13.17
C GLY A 128 -22.00 1.88 -12.35
N LYS A 129 -21.50 3.13 -12.40
CA LYS A 129 -22.27 4.40 -12.31
C LYS A 129 -21.38 5.64 -12.16
N HIS A 130 -21.44 6.49 -13.19
CA HIS A 130 -21.22 7.95 -13.27
C HIS A 130 -19.93 8.63 -12.75
N ASP A 131 -19.28 9.28 -13.73
CA ASP A 131 -18.72 10.64 -13.75
C ASP A 131 -18.43 11.34 -12.43
N GLY A 132 -17.13 11.59 -12.20
CA GLY A 132 -16.66 12.63 -11.29
C GLY A 132 -16.14 12.06 -9.97
N CYS A 133 -14.89 12.37 -9.69
CA CYS A 133 -14.27 12.16 -8.39
C CYS A 133 -15.02 13.01 -7.34
N VAL A 134 -16.05 12.45 -6.71
CA VAL A 134 -16.72 13.01 -5.54
C VAL A 134 -16.49 12.06 -4.38
N VAL A 135 -15.64 12.49 -3.45
CA VAL A 135 -15.43 11.85 -2.15
C VAL A 135 -16.43 12.45 -1.16
N ASP A 136 -17.58 11.81 -0.98
CA ASP A 136 -18.43 12.07 0.18
C ASP A 136 -19.17 10.79 0.62
N GLY A 137 -19.43 10.73 1.93
CA GLY A 137 -19.84 9.54 2.68
C GLY A 137 -20.87 8.66 1.97
N ALA A 138 -20.52 7.38 1.82
CA ALA A 138 -21.33 6.31 1.24
C ALA A 138 -21.48 6.27 -0.29
N GLY A 139 -20.75 7.08 -1.07
CA GLY A 139 -20.57 6.92 -2.52
C GLY A 139 -19.32 6.08 -2.88
N GLY A 140 -19.48 5.05 -3.72
CA GLY A 140 -18.42 4.10 -4.05
C GLY A 140 -17.26 4.73 -4.81
N VAL A 141 -16.06 4.76 -4.19
CA VAL A 141 -14.82 5.10 -4.90
C VAL A 141 -14.36 3.86 -5.65
N SER A 142 -14.00 4.02 -6.93
CA SER A 142 -13.46 2.94 -7.72
C SER A 142 -12.19 2.36 -7.11
N GLY A 143 -12.00 1.04 -7.18
CA GLY A 143 -10.76 0.43 -6.70
C GLY A 143 -9.52 1.02 -7.37
N ALA A 144 -9.60 1.31 -8.68
CA ALA A 144 -8.57 2.04 -9.40
C ALA A 144 -8.33 3.45 -8.83
N GLY A 145 -9.40 4.22 -8.55
CA GLY A 145 -9.29 5.55 -7.96
C GLY A 145 -8.65 5.53 -6.57
N LEU A 146 -8.92 4.49 -5.76
CA LEU A 146 -8.26 4.29 -4.47
C LEU A 146 -6.75 4.05 -4.62
N VAL A 147 -6.35 3.24 -5.60
CA VAL A 147 -4.93 2.97 -5.86
C VAL A 147 -4.24 4.23 -6.37
N GLU A 148 -4.85 4.95 -7.32
CA GLU A 148 -4.34 6.20 -7.89
C GLU A 148 -4.22 7.34 -6.86
N CYS A 149 -5.13 7.41 -5.89
CA CYS A 149 -5.02 8.40 -4.83
C CYS A 149 -4.08 7.98 -3.70
N SER A 150 -3.71 6.71 -3.60
CA SER A 150 -2.89 6.24 -2.47
C SER A 150 -1.45 6.75 -2.55
N SER A 151 -0.88 6.97 -1.36
CA SER A 151 0.55 7.25 -1.19
C SER A 151 1.40 5.98 -1.36
N CYS A 152 0.90 4.85 -0.86
CA CYS A 152 1.51 3.54 -1.04
C CYS A 152 0.52 2.40 -0.77
N LEU A 153 0.87 1.22 -1.28
CA LEU A 153 0.19 -0.04 -1.01
C LEU A 153 1.04 -0.84 -0.03
N VAL A 154 0.41 -1.39 1.01
CA VAL A 154 1.08 -2.22 2.00
C VAL A 154 0.33 -3.52 2.21
N GLY A 155 1.06 -4.63 2.30
CA GLY A 155 0.50 -5.94 2.66
C GLY A 155 1.41 -6.66 3.64
N LEU A 156 1.00 -6.77 4.90
CA LEU A 156 1.78 -7.47 5.93
C LEU A 156 1.21 -8.87 6.14
N HIS A 157 1.85 -9.88 5.52
CA HIS A 157 1.34 -11.25 5.41
C HIS A 157 0.00 -11.37 4.66
N PRO A 158 -0.11 -10.83 3.42
CA PRO A 158 -1.39 -10.75 2.72
C PRO A 158 -1.83 -12.08 2.06
N ASP A 159 -1.30 -13.22 2.50
CA ASP A 159 -1.59 -14.57 1.98
C ASP A 159 -1.77 -14.61 0.45
N GLU A 160 -2.97 -14.94 -0.04
CA GLU A 160 -3.30 -15.08 -1.46
C GLU A 160 -3.16 -13.77 -2.26
N ALA A 161 -3.34 -12.61 -1.63
CA ALA A 161 -3.31 -11.30 -2.28
C ALA A 161 -1.88 -10.74 -2.49
N THR A 162 -0.83 -11.47 -2.06
CA THR A 162 0.56 -10.99 -2.11
C THR A 162 0.98 -10.54 -3.51
N GLU A 163 0.68 -11.36 -4.52
CA GLU A 163 1.06 -11.07 -5.90
C GLU A 163 0.23 -9.95 -6.50
N ASP A 164 -1.08 -9.96 -6.27
CA ASP A 164 -2.00 -8.92 -6.77
C ASP A 164 -1.65 -7.52 -6.25
N ILE A 165 -1.25 -7.41 -4.98
CA ILE A 165 -0.81 -6.12 -4.40
C ILE A 165 0.39 -5.59 -5.17
N LEU A 166 1.36 -6.46 -5.47
CA LEU A 166 2.56 -6.09 -6.21
C LEU A 166 2.22 -5.69 -7.65
N ASP A 167 1.42 -6.50 -8.34
CA ASP A 167 1.04 -6.24 -9.73
C ASP A 167 0.25 -4.95 -9.89
N VAL A 168 -0.69 -4.68 -8.98
CA VAL A 168 -1.43 -3.40 -8.95
C VAL A 168 -0.48 -2.25 -8.67
N ALA A 169 0.43 -2.36 -7.70
CA ALA A 169 1.39 -1.30 -7.41
C ALA A 169 2.28 -0.99 -8.61
N LEU A 170 2.85 -2.01 -9.25
CA LEU A 170 3.70 -1.86 -10.43
C LEU A 170 2.93 -1.23 -11.59
N ARG A 171 1.70 -1.69 -11.85
CA ARG A 171 0.82 -1.18 -12.92
C ARG A 171 0.49 0.30 -12.76
N PHE A 172 0.24 0.76 -11.54
CA PHE A 172 -0.12 2.15 -11.25
C PHE A 172 1.07 3.04 -10.90
N GLY A 173 2.28 2.49 -10.93
CA GLY A 173 3.49 3.19 -10.51
C GLY A 173 3.41 3.66 -9.05
N ARG A 174 2.87 2.84 -8.15
CA ARG A 174 2.63 3.21 -6.76
C ARG A 174 3.64 2.55 -5.83
N PRO A 175 4.23 3.31 -4.89
CA PRO A 175 5.10 2.74 -3.88
C PRO A 175 4.44 1.56 -3.16
N VAL A 176 5.22 0.52 -2.89
CA VAL A 176 4.70 -0.73 -2.32
C VAL A 176 5.65 -1.31 -1.31
N ALA A 177 5.09 -1.93 -0.26
CA ALA A 177 5.83 -2.74 0.69
C ALA A 177 4.99 -3.96 1.11
N ILE A 178 5.47 -5.16 0.81
CA ILE A 178 4.79 -6.41 1.13
C ILE A 178 5.69 -7.34 1.92
N VAL A 179 5.12 -8.08 2.87
CA VAL A 179 5.79 -9.16 3.61
C VAL A 179 5.16 -10.48 3.17
N PRO A 180 5.73 -11.20 2.19
CA PRO A 180 5.24 -12.50 1.76
C PRO A 180 5.37 -13.54 2.88
N CYS A 181 4.37 -14.40 3.05
CA CYS A 181 4.33 -15.46 4.07
C CYS A 181 4.12 -16.87 3.51
N CYS A 182 3.13 -17.02 2.63
CA CYS A 182 2.59 -18.29 2.15
C CYS A 182 2.73 -18.38 0.62
N VAL A 183 3.09 -19.55 0.11
CA VAL A 183 3.38 -19.76 -1.33
C VAL A 183 2.18 -20.28 -2.11
N PHE A 184 1.38 -21.16 -1.49
CA PHE A 184 0.20 -21.80 -2.07
C PHE A 184 0.38 -22.36 -3.51
N PRO A 185 1.32 -23.30 -3.75
CA PRO A 185 1.60 -23.82 -5.09
C PRO A 185 0.37 -24.45 -5.77
N ASP A 186 -0.53 -25.06 -5.01
CA ASP A 186 -1.76 -25.67 -5.55
C ASP A 186 -2.80 -24.63 -5.99
N LEU A 187 -2.82 -23.43 -5.37
CA LEU A 187 -3.68 -22.33 -5.77
C LEU A 187 -3.09 -21.53 -6.93
N PHE A 188 -1.76 -21.50 -7.05
CA PHE A 188 -1.04 -20.74 -8.07
C PHE A 188 -0.06 -21.62 -8.88
N PRO A 189 -0.56 -22.69 -9.56
CA PRO A 189 0.30 -23.63 -10.30
C PRO A 189 0.99 -23.01 -11.52
N GLY A 190 0.55 -21.83 -11.96
CA GLY A 190 1.15 -21.09 -13.07
C GLY A 190 2.40 -20.27 -12.71
N ARG A 191 2.75 -20.12 -11.43
CA ARG A 191 3.94 -19.34 -11.01
C ARG A 191 5.23 -20.06 -11.39
N ARG A 192 6.04 -19.42 -12.23
CA ARG A 192 7.32 -19.96 -12.71
C ARG A 192 8.41 -18.89 -12.67
N LEU A 193 9.62 -19.28 -12.27
CA LEU A 193 10.81 -18.45 -12.34
C LEU A 193 11.28 -18.29 -13.79
N CYS A 194 11.84 -17.14 -14.11
CA CYS A 194 12.53 -16.92 -15.38
C CYS A 194 13.81 -17.76 -15.38
N GLY A 195 13.89 -18.80 -16.22
CA GLY A 195 14.94 -19.84 -16.22
C GLY A 195 16.36 -19.41 -16.62
N GLY A 196 16.83 -18.25 -16.21
CA GLY A 196 18.21 -17.79 -16.41
C GLY A 196 18.84 -17.48 -15.07
N LEU A 197 19.75 -18.36 -14.59
CA LEU A 197 20.96 -18.00 -13.80
C LEU A 197 21.68 -19.23 -13.21
N THR A 198 21.17 -20.46 -13.34
CA THR A 198 21.96 -21.66 -13.04
C THR A 198 22.63 -22.20 -14.32
N GLU A 199 23.73 -21.54 -14.72
CA GLU A 199 24.77 -22.26 -15.45
C GLU A 199 25.40 -23.24 -14.47
N GLU A 200 24.89 -24.48 -14.46
CA GLU A 200 25.62 -25.73 -14.17
C GLU A 200 24.64 -26.85 -13.83
N LYS A 201 24.06 -27.44 -14.89
CA LYS A 201 23.87 -28.89 -15.11
C LYS A 201 22.73 -29.11 -16.11
N GLY A 202 23.10 -29.41 -17.35
CA GLY A 202 22.24 -30.12 -18.29
C GLY A 202 21.04 -29.35 -18.82
N ARG A 203 21.28 -28.27 -19.59
CA ARG A 203 20.29 -27.77 -20.55
C ARG A 203 19.98 -28.89 -21.56
N LYS A 204 18.83 -29.54 -21.38
CA LYS A 204 18.16 -30.28 -22.45
C LYS A 204 16.81 -29.60 -22.67
N ASP A 205 16.71 -29.02 -23.86
CA ASP A 205 15.46 -28.79 -24.58
C ASP A 205 14.55 -27.70 -24.02
N GLY A 206 14.30 -26.64 -24.81
CA GLY A 206 13.25 -25.59 -24.75
C GLY A 206 12.27 -25.45 -23.56
N THR A 207 12.70 -25.64 -22.31
CA THR A 207 11.82 -25.96 -21.17
C THR A 207 11.35 -24.74 -20.40
N GLU A 208 10.06 -24.76 -20.06
CA GLU A 208 9.37 -23.83 -19.17
C GLU A 208 10.12 -23.63 -17.84
N GLY A 209 10.07 -22.43 -17.28
CA GLY A 209 10.75 -22.06 -16.03
C GLY A 209 10.40 -22.92 -14.81
N GLU A 210 11.29 -22.92 -13.81
CA GLU A 210 11.14 -23.66 -12.55
C GLU A 210 9.86 -23.24 -11.79
N GLU A 211 9.06 -24.20 -11.34
CA GLU A 211 7.84 -23.93 -10.58
C GLU A 211 8.12 -23.36 -9.19
N VAL A 212 7.31 -22.39 -8.78
CA VAL A 212 7.41 -21.76 -7.46
C VAL A 212 6.68 -22.61 -6.42
N ARG A 213 7.43 -23.37 -5.62
CA ARG A 213 6.90 -24.26 -4.57
C ARG A 213 7.45 -23.97 -3.18
N THR A 214 8.56 -23.25 -3.09
CA THR A 214 9.24 -22.88 -1.85
C THR A 214 9.15 -21.38 -1.60
N TYR A 215 9.37 -20.99 -0.35
CA TYR A 215 9.37 -19.58 0.02
C TYR A 215 10.45 -18.78 -0.72
N ASP A 216 11.66 -19.33 -0.84
CA ASP A 216 12.76 -18.65 -1.51
C ASP A 216 12.51 -18.49 -3.01
N GLN A 217 11.92 -19.51 -3.66
CA GLN A 217 11.45 -19.38 -5.04
C GLN A 217 10.37 -18.31 -5.16
N PHE A 218 9.46 -18.19 -4.18
CA PHE A 218 8.43 -17.17 -4.22
C PHE A 218 8.99 -15.76 -4.07
N LEU A 219 9.97 -15.55 -3.19
CA LEU A 219 10.66 -14.27 -3.09
C LEU A 219 11.37 -13.91 -4.41
N ARG A 220 12.08 -14.87 -5.04
CA ARG A 220 12.73 -14.66 -6.34
C ARG A 220 11.72 -14.32 -7.43
N TYR A 221 10.62 -15.08 -7.50
CA TYR A 221 9.55 -14.85 -8.45
C TYR A 221 8.97 -13.42 -8.34
N LEU A 222 8.75 -12.94 -7.12
CA LEU A 222 8.28 -11.57 -6.91
C LEU A 222 9.32 -10.52 -7.32
N LEU A 223 10.60 -10.75 -7.02
CA LEU A 223 11.70 -9.84 -7.40
C LEU A 223 11.94 -9.79 -8.91
N GLU A 224 11.69 -10.88 -9.65
CA GLU A 224 11.83 -10.93 -11.11
C GLU A 224 10.80 -10.06 -11.85
N LYS A 225 9.71 -9.65 -11.19
CA LYS A 225 8.65 -8.83 -11.82
C LYS A 225 9.12 -7.43 -12.18
N ASP A 226 10.08 -6.86 -11.44
CA ASP A 226 10.61 -5.51 -11.71
C ASP A 226 11.99 -5.34 -11.05
N GLU A 227 12.97 -4.87 -11.83
CA GLU A 227 14.36 -4.68 -11.39
C GLU A 227 14.53 -3.63 -10.27
N ARG A 228 13.53 -2.76 -10.08
CA ARG A 228 13.53 -1.73 -9.03
C ARG A 228 13.11 -2.29 -7.68
N LEU A 229 12.60 -3.51 -7.62
CA LEU A 229 12.18 -4.12 -6.37
C LEU A 229 13.39 -4.42 -5.49
N GLN A 230 13.25 -4.07 -4.22
CA GLN A 230 14.27 -4.26 -3.20
C GLN A 230 13.74 -5.21 -2.13
N MET A 231 14.68 -5.87 -1.46
CA MET A 231 14.38 -6.78 -0.36
C MET A 231 15.11 -6.33 0.91
N ALA A 232 14.43 -6.39 2.05
CA ALA A 232 15.04 -6.13 3.35
C ALA A 232 14.46 -7.06 4.42
N THR A 233 15.13 -7.18 5.55
CA THR A 233 14.66 -7.94 6.71
C THR A 233 14.18 -6.98 7.79
N LEU A 234 12.95 -7.19 8.27
CA LEU A 234 12.34 -6.40 9.34
C LEU A 234 12.64 -7.00 10.72
N PRO A 235 12.72 -6.17 11.78
CA PRO A 235 13.14 -6.61 13.11
C PRO A 235 11.99 -7.25 13.91
N PHE A 236 11.41 -8.34 13.40
CA PHE A 236 10.42 -9.16 14.10
C PHE A 236 10.55 -10.65 13.74
N GLU A 237 9.91 -11.52 14.55
CA GLU A 237 9.99 -12.97 14.40
C GLU A 237 9.06 -13.53 13.31
N GLY A 238 9.41 -14.69 12.75
CA GLY A 238 8.64 -15.35 11.69
C GLY A 238 9.06 -14.87 10.30
N ARG A 239 8.09 -14.80 9.37
CA ARG A 239 8.34 -14.33 7.99
C ARG A 239 8.53 -12.81 8.00
N ASN A 240 9.77 -12.36 7.97
CA ASN A 240 10.09 -10.95 8.19
C ASN A 240 10.80 -10.28 7.01
N VAL A 241 10.83 -10.95 5.85
CA VAL A 241 11.36 -10.37 4.62
C VAL A 241 10.30 -9.47 4.01
N VAL A 242 10.66 -8.22 3.76
CA VAL A 242 9.84 -7.26 3.01
C VAL A 242 10.40 -7.10 1.61
N ILE A 243 9.50 -7.16 0.62
CA ILE A 243 9.77 -6.73 -0.75
C ILE A 243 9.11 -5.37 -0.93
N TYR A 244 9.86 -4.38 -1.43
CA TYR A 244 9.38 -3.02 -1.54
C TYR A 244 9.94 -2.30 -2.76
N CYS A 245 9.21 -1.29 -3.22
CA CYS A 245 9.67 -0.31 -4.19
C CYS A 245 9.23 1.09 -3.73
N ASN A 246 10.19 2.01 -3.60
CA ASN A 246 9.97 3.38 -3.13
C ASN A 246 9.99 4.41 -4.28
N THR A 247 10.36 4.00 -5.50
CA THR A 247 10.59 4.92 -6.61
C THR A 247 9.87 4.46 -7.87
N TYR A 248 8.86 5.23 -8.26
CA TYR A 248 8.33 5.22 -9.62
C TYR A 248 8.61 6.61 -10.20
N GLY A 249 9.86 6.81 -10.63
CA GLY A 249 10.13 7.88 -11.58
C GLY A 249 9.46 7.55 -12.92
N PRO A 250 9.23 8.55 -13.80
CA PRO A 250 8.80 8.27 -15.16
C PRO A 250 9.77 7.27 -15.79
N ILE A 251 9.22 6.27 -16.49
CA ILE A 251 9.98 5.36 -17.34
C ILE A 251 10.77 6.26 -18.32
N GLN A 252 12.10 6.16 -18.31
CA GLN A 252 12.94 6.85 -19.30
C GLN A 252 12.79 6.20 -20.67
#